data_AF-A0A0J8UAH7-F1
#
_entry.id   AF-A0A0J8UAH7-F1
#
_cell.length_a   1.000
_cell.length_b   1.000
_cell.length_c   1.000
_cell.angle_alpha   90.00
_cell.angle_beta   90.00
_cell.angle_gamma   90.00
#
_symmetry.space_group_name_H-M   'P 1'
#
loop_
_entity.id
_entity.type
_entity.pdbx_description
1 polymer ?
#
loop_
_entity_poly.entity_id
_entity_poly.type
_entity_poly.pdbx_seq_one_letter_code
_entity_poly.pdbx_strand_id
1 'polypeptide(L)'
;MQVSHRFAVSSAVFDDAHLVSCAGLVPVMTLADQTGLSQLLADKIRFTCERIRSAAAHPSPKLTTLIAGMCAGADSIDDLDVVRSGGMKTLFGGVYAPSTIGTLLREFTFGHARQLESVLREHLAALCGRVDLLPGADGRAFIDIDSLLRPVYGHAKQGASYGHTKIAGRQILRKGLSPLITTISTDHGAPVIAGARLRAGKANSGKGAARMIAQAAATARAAGVTGQ
;
A
#
# COMPACT_ATOMS: atom_id res chain seq x y z
N MET A 1 50.69 5.74 8.51
CA MET A 1 50.55 5.82 7.03
C MET A 1 49.16 6.37 6.74
N GLN A 2 49.06 7.68 6.49
CA GLN A 2 47.81 8.31 6.05
C GLN A 2 47.63 8.03 4.56
N VAL A 3 46.51 7.41 4.20
CA VAL A 3 46.19 7.07 2.80
C VAL A 3 45.59 8.31 2.12
N SER A 4 46.14 8.69 0.97
CA SER A 4 45.90 9.97 0.27
C SER A 4 44.65 10.01 -0.62
N HIS A 5 43.66 9.15 -0.39
CA HIS A 5 42.45 9.10 -1.21
C HIS A 5 41.20 9.41 -0.38
N ARG A 6 40.45 10.44 -0.82
CA ARG A 6 39.08 10.72 -0.36
C ARG A 6 38.15 9.96 -1.30
N PHE A 7 37.37 8.99 -0.80
CA PHE A 7 36.35 8.32 -1.59
C PHE A 7 35.39 9.38 -2.17
N ALA A 8 35.21 9.38 -3.49
CA ALA A 8 34.20 10.22 -4.13
C ALA A 8 32.81 9.73 -3.71
N VAL A 9 31.83 10.63 -3.72
CA VAL A 9 30.40 10.32 -3.42
C VAL A 9 29.82 9.31 -4.43
N SER A 10 30.57 8.95 -5.48
CA SER A 10 30.26 7.91 -6.45
C SER A 10 31.05 6.61 -6.19
N SER A 11 30.26 5.54 -6.03
CA SER A 11 30.50 4.16 -6.50
C SER A 11 31.40 3.24 -5.67
N ALA A 12 30.90 2.79 -4.53
CA ALA A 12 30.80 1.34 -4.37
C ALA A 12 29.49 0.92 -5.05
N VAL A 13 29.57 0.24 -6.20
CA VAL A 13 28.41 -0.44 -6.80
C VAL A 13 28.58 -1.91 -6.45
N PHE A 14 27.64 -2.46 -5.69
CA PHE A 14 27.55 -3.90 -5.49
C PHE A 14 26.79 -4.46 -6.71
N ASP A 15 27.52 -4.81 -7.76
CA ASP A 15 27.02 -5.37 -9.02
C ASP A 15 27.17 -6.89 -9.10
N ASP A 16 27.50 -7.54 -7.98
CA ASP A 16 27.56 -8.99 -7.89
C ASP A 16 26.21 -9.61 -8.23
N ALA A 17 26.18 -10.39 -9.31
CA ALA A 17 24.99 -11.05 -9.83
C ALA A 17 24.40 -12.10 -8.86
N HIS A 18 25.15 -12.51 -7.84
CA HIS A 18 24.73 -13.42 -6.78
C HIS A 18 24.27 -12.69 -5.51
N LEU A 19 24.49 -11.37 -5.41
CA LEU A 19 24.09 -10.59 -4.25
C LEU A 19 22.63 -10.15 -4.37
N VAL A 20 21.84 -10.47 -3.34
CA VAL A 20 20.40 -10.20 -3.27
C VAL A 20 20.14 -9.29 -2.08
N SER A 21 19.83 -8.01 -2.36
CA SER A 21 19.63 -6.99 -1.32
C SER A 21 18.40 -7.21 -0.44
N CYS A 22 17.39 -7.91 -0.94
CA CYS A 22 16.10 -8.08 -0.26
C CYS A 22 15.61 -9.54 -0.27
N ALA A 23 16.47 -10.50 0.10
CA ALA A 23 16.10 -11.93 0.11
C ALA A 23 14.88 -12.24 1.01
N GLY A 24 14.66 -11.45 2.07
CA GLY A 24 13.47 -11.54 2.93
C GLY A 24 12.14 -11.24 2.20
N LEU A 25 12.19 -10.68 1.00
CA LEU A 25 11.00 -10.49 0.16
C LEU A 25 10.45 -11.82 -0.36
N VAL A 26 11.27 -12.85 -0.49
CA VAL A 26 10.84 -14.18 -0.96
C VAL A 26 9.72 -14.75 -0.08
N PRO A 27 9.89 -14.94 1.25
CA PRO A 27 8.81 -15.47 2.09
C PRO A 27 7.58 -14.55 2.15
N VAL A 28 7.74 -13.22 2.06
CA VAL A 28 6.62 -12.27 2.03
C VAL A 28 5.77 -12.46 0.76
N MET A 29 6.41 -12.54 -0.40
CA MET A 29 5.72 -12.71 -1.68
C MET A 29 5.19 -14.14 -1.85
N THR A 30 5.84 -15.15 -1.27
CA THR A 30 5.30 -16.52 -1.18
C THR A 30 4.02 -16.54 -0.34
N LEU A 31 3.97 -15.85 0.80
CA LEU A 31 2.73 -15.75 1.59
C LEU A 31 1.63 -15.03 0.80
N ALA A 32 1.97 -13.95 0.09
CA ALA A 32 1.04 -13.21 -0.74
C ALA A 32 0.44 -14.08 -1.86
N ASP A 33 1.25 -14.93 -2.48
CA ASP A 33 0.82 -15.89 -3.50
C ASP A 33 -0.09 -16.99 -2.90
N GLN A 34 0.33 -17.61 -1.78
CA GLN A 34 -0.47 -18.62 -1.06
C GLN A 34 -1.83 -18.10 -0.58
N THR A 35 -1.94 -16.80 -0.34
CA THR A 35 -3.18 -16.12 0.08
C THR A 35 -3.93 -15.48 -1.09
N GLY A 36 -3.50 -15.76 -2.32
CA GLY A 36 -4.22 -15.42 -3.54
C GLY A 36 -4.15 -13.96 -3.97
N LEU A 37 -3.19 -13.16 -3.49
CA LEU A 37 -3.11 -11.73 -3.83
C LEU A 37 -3.09 -11.48 -5.35
N SER A 38 -2.23 -12.21 -6.07
CA SER A 38 -2.10 -12.08 -7.53
C SER A 38 -3.42 -12.39 -8.25
N GLN A 39 -4.16 -13.40 -7.78
CA GLN A 39 -5.44 -13.80 -8.34
C GLN A 39 -6.52 -12.77 -8.02
N LEU A 40 -6.59 -12.28 -6.77
CA LEU A 40 -7.52 -11.22 -6.36
C LEU A 40 -7.32 -9.94 -7.17
N LEU A 41 -6.07 -9.55 -7.43
CA LEU A 41 -5.74 -8.42 -8.30
C LEU A 41 -6.20 -8.69 -9.74
N ALA A 42 -5.96 -9.89 -10.26
CA ALA A 42 -6.38 -10.28 -11.60
C ALA A 42 -7.90 -10.34 -11.75
N ASP A 43 -8.65 -10.63 -10.69
CA ASP A 43 -10.11 -10.78 -10.72
C ASP A 43 -10.87 -9.48 -10.46
N LYS A 44 -10.33 -8.59 -9.62
CA LYS A 44 -11.06 -7.41 -9.19
C LYS A 44 -10.64 -6.13 -9.89
N ILE A 45 -9.41 -6.05 -10.38
CA ILE A 45 -8.93 -4.84 -11.06
C ILE A 45 -9.38 -4.89 -12.51
N ARG A 46 -10.25 -3.97 -12.89
CA ARG A 46 -10.86 -3.87 -14.23
C ARG A 46 -10.71 -2.46 -14.73
N PHE A 47 -9.99 -2.32 -15.83
CA PHE A 47 -9.91 -1.10 -16.61
C PHE A 47 -10.90 -1.22 -17.77
N THR A 48 -11.73 -0.19 -17.94
CA THR A 48 -12.75 -0.13 -19.01
C THR A 48 -12.48 0.99 -20.01
N CYS A 49 -11.60 1.92 -19.65
CA CYS A 49 -11.17 3.02 -20.50
C CYS A 49 -9.75 3.43 -20.10
N GLU A 50 -8.78 3.07 -20.93
CA GLU A 50 -7.38 3.45 -20.77
C GLU A 50 -7.01 4.55 -21.76
N ARG A 51 -6.23 5.54 -21.30
CA ARG A 51 -5.62 6.53 -22.20
C ARG A 51 -4.46 5.93 -22.99
N ILE A 52 -3.77 4.94 -22.41
CA ILE A 52 -2.66 4.22 -23.03
C ILE A 52 -3.01 2.73 -22.97
N ARG A 53 -3.18 2.10 -24.14
CA ARG A 53 -3.61 0.69 -24.25
C ARG A 53 -2.69 -0.28 -23.49
N SER A 54 -1.38 -0.07 -23.53
CA SER A 54 -0.41 -0.93 -22.82
C SER A 54 -0.36 -0.70 -21.31
N ALA A 55 -0.95 0.39 -20.80
CA ALA A 55 -0.90 0.73 -19.39
C ALA A 55 -1.61 -0.31 -18.52
N ALA A 56 -2.84 -0.68 -18.90
CA ALA A 56 -3.65 -1.66 -18.18
C ALA A 56 -3.36 -3.11 -18.57
N ALA A 57 -2.51 -3.38 -19.55
CA ALA A 57 -2.12 -4.74 -19.89
C ALA A 57 -1.45 -5.41 -18.69
N HIS A 58 -1.87 -6.64 -18.33
CA HIS A 58 -1.34 -7.40 -17.19
C HIS A 58 -1.25 -6.59 -15.89
N PRO A 59 -2.38 -6.09 -15.34
CA PRO A 59 -2.35 -5.19 -14.18
C PRO A 59 -1.93 -5.92 -12.89
N SER A 60 -2.27 -7.21 -12.75
CA SER A 60 -1.92 -8.01 -11.58
C SER A 60 -0.40 -8.10 -11.31
N PRO A 61 0.44 -8.56 -12.26
CA PRO A 61 1.87 -8.67 -11.98
C PRO A 61 2.57 -7.30 -11.89
N LYS A 62 2.04 -6.25 -12.54
CA LYS A 62 2.48 -4.85 -12.33
C LYS A 62 2.19 -4.35 -10.90
N LEU A 63 0.98 -4.57 -10.40
CA LEU A 63 0.61 -4.19 -9.02
C LEU A 63 1.37 -5.02 -7.99
N THR A 64 1.61 -6.30 -8.27
CA THR A 64 2.44 -7.17 -7.44
C THR A 64 3.89 -6.68 -7.38
N THR A 65 4.45 -6.22 -8.51
CA THR A 65 5.77 -5.56 -8.53
C THR A 65 5.80 -4.32 -7.64
N LEU A 66 4.75 -3.47 -7.70
CA LEU A 66 4.65 -2.28 -6.86
C LEU A 66 4.63 -2.64 -5.37
N ILE A 67 3.79 -3.61 -4.98
CA ILE A 67 3.69 -4.09 -3.59
C ILE A 67 5.03 -4.67 -3.12
N ALA A 68 5.67 -5.49 -3.96
CA ALA A 68 6.97 -6.07 -3.67
C ALA A 68 8.05 -4.99 -3.45
N GLY A 69 8.06 -3.95 -4.29
CA GLY A 69 8.94 -2.79 -4.12
C GLY A 69 8.68 -2.05 -2.82
N MET A 70 7.42 -1.79 -2.47
CA MET A 70 7.06 -1.16 -1.19
C MET A 70 7.52 -1.99 0.01
N CYS A 71 7.36 -3.32 -0.03
CA CYS A 71 7.88 -4.22 1.00
C CYS A 71 9.41 -4.21 1.10
N ALA A 72 10.11 -3.94 -0.01
CA ALA A 72 11.55 -3.77 -0.07
C ALA A 72 12.03 -2.35 0.30
N GLY A 73 11.12 -1.44 0.68
CA GLY A 73 11.44 -0.07 1.11
C GLY A 73 11.41 0.97 -0.01
N ALA A 74 10.78 0.70 -1.15
CA ALA A 74 10.59 1.70 -2.20
C ALA A 74 9.59 2.77 -1.77
N ASP A 75 10.06 4.00 -1.59
CA ASP A 75 9.25 5.17 -1.21
C ASP A 75 8.83 6.03 -2.42
N SER A 76 9.45 5.81 -3.58
CA SER A 76 9.12 6.45 -4.85
C SER A 76 8.97 5.43 -6.00
N ILE A 77 8.44 5.87 -7.14
CA ILE A 77 8.31 5.02 -8.33
C ILE A 77 9.69 4.59 -8.83
N ASP A 78 10.68 5.48 -8.75
CA ASP A 78 12.05 5.21 -9.22
C ASP A 78 12.73 4.17 -8.34
N ASP A 79 12.41 4.12 -7.05
CA ASP A 79 12.95 3.13 -6.10
C ASP A 79 12.46 1.69 -6.40
N LEU A 80 11.46 1.51 -7.27
CA LEU A 80 11.00 0.17 -7.67
C LEU A 80 12.06 -0.63 -8.43
N ASP A 81 13.14 0.00 -8.90
CA ASP A 81 14.28 -0.75 -9.44
C ASP A 81 14.99 -1.60 -8.38
N VAL A 82 14.71 -1.41 -7.07
CA VAL A 82 15.21 -2.28 -6.00
C VAL A 82 14.82 -3.75 -6.19
N VAL A 83 13.65 -4.04 -6.77
CA VAL A 83 13.23 -5.42 -7.06
C VAL A 83 13.78 -5.97 -8.38
N ARG A 84 14.61 -5.20 -9.07
CA ARG A 84 15.20 -5.52 -10.39
C ARG A 84 16.73 -5.46 -10.38
N SER A 85 17.34 -5.07 -9.26
CA SER A 85 18.80 -4.90 -9.11
C SER A 85 19.49 -6.19 -8.67
N GLY A 86 20.79 -6.31 -8.99
CA GLY A 86 21.62 -7.47 -8.61
C GLY A 86 21.02 -8.83 -9.01
N GLY A 87 21.11 -9.79 -8.10
CA GLY A 87 20.58 -11.16 -8.28
C GLY A 87 19.06 -11.30 -8.17
N MET A 88 18.28 -10.21 -8.00
CA MET A 88 16.82 -10.29 -7.79
C MET A 88 16.08 -10.98 -8.95
N LYS A 89 16.58 -10.88 -10.17
CA LYS A 89 15.99 -11.53 -11.36
C LYS A 89 16.09 -13.06 -11.34
N THR A 90 17.01 -13.62 -10.53
CA THR A 90 17.10 -15.06 -10.30
C THR A 90 15.97 -15.54 -9.37
N LEU A 91 15.48 -14.67 -8.48
CA LEU A 91 14.42 -14.98 -7.52
C LEU A 91 13.02 -14.63 -8.04
N PHE A 92 12.90 -13.59 -8.88
CA PHE A 92 11.62 -13.07 -9.35
C PHE A 92 11.61 -12.87 -10.87
N GLY A 93 10.78 -13.65 -11.58
CA GLY A 93 10.62 -13.54 -13.04
C GLY A 93 9.65 -12.46 -13.52
N GLY A 94 8.73 -11.99 -12.66
CA GLY A 94 7.61 -11.11 -13.01
C GLY A 94 7.76 -9.64 -12.59
N VAL A 95 8.96 -9.05 -12.72
CA VAL A 95 9.26 -7.69 -12.22
C VAL A 95 9.29 -6.63 -13.33
N TYR A 96 8.48 -5.57 -13.17
CA TYR A 96 8.35 -4.49 -14.15
C TYR A 96 9.13 -3.22 -13.81
N ALA A 97 9.57 -2.49 -14.84
CA ALA A 97 10.34 -1.26 -14.68
C ALA A 97 9.51 -0.14 -14.04
N PRO A 98 10.13 0.80 -13.29
CA PRO A 98 9.49 2.01 -12.76
C PRO A 98 8.58 2.73 -13.77
N SER A 99 9.04 2.92 -14.99
CA SER A 99 8.27 3.58 -16.06
C SER A 99 6.99 2.84 -16.43
N THR A 100 7.04 1.50 -16.42
CA THR A 100 5.87 0.64 -16.69
C THR A 100 4.84 0.75 -15.58
N ILE A 101 5.29 0.73 -14.32
CA ILE A 101 4.43 0.89 -13.15
C ILE A 101 3.82 2.30 -13.12
N GLY A 102 4.63 3.33 -13.34
CA GLY A 102 4.15 4.71 -13.42
C GLY A 102 3.13 4.92 -14.54
N THR A 103 3.25 4.22 -15.66
CA THR A 103 2.28 4.28 -16.75
C THR A 103 0.94 3.66 -16.35
N LEU A 104 0.96 2.51 -15.68
CA LEU A 104 -0.24 1.91 -15.09
C LEU A 104 -0.89 2.83 -14.04
N LEU A 105 -0.12 3.36 -13.09
CA LEU A 105 -0.63 4.18 -11.98
C LEU A 105 -1.33 5.46 -12.47
N ARG A 106 -0.90 6.00 -13.61
CA ARG A 106 -1.54 7.18 -14.20
C ARG A 106 -2.98 6.88 -14.70
N GLU A 107 -3.34 5.62 -14.95
CA GLU A 107 -4.70 5.22 -15.34
C GLU A 107 -5.63 4.98 -14.14
N PHE A 108 -5.12 5.06 -12.90
CA PHE A 108 -5.95 4.87 -11.71
C PHE A 108 -6.95 6.02 -11.53
N THR A 109 -8.19 5.64 -11.24
CA THR A 109 -9.28 6.55 -10.91
C THR A 109 -9.80 6.22 -9.51
N PHE A 110 -10.76 7.01 -9.02
CA PHE A 110 -11.45 6.69 -7.77
C PHE A 110 -12.12 5.30 -7.81
N GLY A 111 -12.62 4.86 -8.98
CA GLY A 111 -13.20 3.52 -9.15
C GLY A 111 -12.16 2.42 -8.93
N HIS A 112 -10.96 2.57 -9.51
CA HIS A 112 -9.86 1.63 -9.33
C HIS A 112 -9.38 1.57 -7.86
N ALA A 113 -9.36 2.71 -7.16
CA ALA A 113 -9.09 2.72 -5.71
C ALA A 113 -10.12 1.89 -4.92
N ARG A 114 -11.40 1.93 -5.31
CA ARG A 114 -12.45 1.10 -4.69
C ARG A 114 -12.33 -0.39 -5.03
N GLN A 115 -11.83 -0.72 -6.22
CA GLN A 115 -11.49 -2.10 -6.57
C GLN A 115 -10.33 -2.61 -5.71
N LEU A 116 -9.27 -1.81 -5.51
CA LEU A 116 -8.16 -2.14 -4.61
C LEU A 116 -8.62 -2.30 -3.15
N GLU A 117 -9.51 -1.45 -2.65
CA GLU A 117 -10.10 -1.64 -1.33
C GLU A 117 -10.88 -2.97 -1.24
N SER A 118 -11.42 -3.48 -2.35
CA SER A 118 -12.07 -4.79 -2.40
C SER A 118 -11.06 -5.93 -2.33
N VAL A 119 -9.93 -5.81 -3.02
CA VAL A 119 -8.78 -6.73 -2.91
C VAL A 119 -8.28 -6.77 -1.47
N LEU A 120 -8.06 -5.62 -0.85
CA LEU A 120 -7.57 -5.51 0.53
C LEU A 120 -8.46 -6.28 1.53
N ARG A 121 -9.78 -6.12 1.46
CA ARG A 121 -10.70 -6.80 2.39
C ARG A 121 -10.67 -8.32 2.25
N GLU A 122 -10.71 -8.82 1.02
CA GLU A 122 -10.69 -10.27 0.77
C GLU A 122 -9.31 -10.87 1.07
N HIS A 123 -8.23 -10.15 0.73
CA HIS A 123 -6.87 -10.59 1.01
C HIS A 123 -6.57 -10.62 2.50
N LEU A 124 -7.06 -9.65 3.28
CA LEU A 124 -6.93 -9.65 4.75
C LEU A 124 -7.61 -10.88 5.37
N ALA A 125 -8.79 -11.26 4.89
CA ALA A 125 -9.47 -12.47 5.35
C ALA A 125 -8.66 -13.74 5.01
N ALA A 126 -8.16 -13.84 3.77
CA ALA A 126 -7.29 -14.94 3.35
C ALA A 126 -5.99 -15.02 4.16
N LEU A 127 -5.38 -13.88 4.48
CA LEU A 127 -4.21 -13.80 5.35
C LEU A 127 -4.52 -14.31 6.75
N CYS A 128 -5.61 -13.87 7.39
CA CYS A 128 -5.99 -14.34 8.74
C CYS A 128 -6.29 -15.84 8.77
N GLY A 129 -6.72 -16.44 7.66
CA GLY A 129 -6.88 -17.90 7.53
C GLY A 129 -5.55 -18.66 7.45
N ARG A 130 -4.43 -17.98 7.19
CA ARG A 130 -3.11 -18.59 6.99
C ARG A 130 -2.10 -18.26 8.09
N VAL A 131 -2.21 -17.07 8.67
CA VAL A 131 -1.33 -16.54 9.71
C VAL A 131 -2.19 -15.87 10.79
N ASP A 132 -1.75 -15.99 12.05
CA ASP A 132 -2.46 -15.41 13.20
C ASP A 132 -2.21 -13.90 13.30
N LEU A 133 -2.87 -13.12 12.43
CA LEU A 133 -2.77 -11.66 12.40
C LEU A 133 -3.62 -10.95 13.47
N LEU A 134 -4.62 -11.65 14.02
CA LEU A 134 -5.57 -11.11 14.99
C LEU A 134 -5.72 -12.08 16.19
N PRO A 135 -4.63 -12.33 16.94
CA PRO A 135 -4.66 -13.25 18.07
C PRO A 135 -5.69 -12.78 19.12
N GLY A 136 -6.54 -13.68 19.62
CA GLY A 136 -7.57 -13.37 20.62
C GLY A 136 -8.82 -12.66 20.08
N ALA A 137 -9.00 -12.65 18.75
CA ALA A 137 -10.19 -12.10 18.10
C ALA A 137 -11.50 -12.86 18.39
N ASP A 138 -11.42 -14.01 19.07
CA ASP A 138 -12.53 -14.77 19.63
C ASP A 138 -13.07 -14.20 20.94
N GLY A 139 -12.25 -13.43 21.67
CA GLY A 139 -12.68 -12.72 22.87
C GLY A 139 -13.21 -11.33 22.57
N ARG A 140 -12.33 -10.46 22.03
CA ARG A 140 -12.64 -9.05 21.76
C ARG A 140 -11.77 -8.51 20.63
N ALA A 141 -12.37 -7.73 19.74
CA ALA A 141 -11.63 -6.95 18.75
C ALA A 141 -12.11 -5.50 18.72
N PHE A 142 -11.18 -4.60 18.43
CA PHE A 142 -11.45 -3.18 18.30
C PHE A 142 -11.43 -2.78 16.83
N ILE A 143 -12.35 -1.90 16.46
CA ILE A 143 -12.33 -1.22 15.16
C ILE A 143 -12.11 0.25 15.44
N ASP A 144 -10.99 0.77 14.93
CA ASP A 144 -10.69 2.20 15.02
C ASP A 144 -10.79 2.85 13.64
N ILE A 145 -11.02 4.16 13.64
CA ILE A 145 -11.08 4.97 12.43
C ILE A 145 -10.35 6.30 12.60
N ASP A 146 -9.27 6.45 11.84
CA ASP A 146 -8.44 7.64 11.85
C ASP A 146 -8.72 8.52 10.64
N SER A 147 -9.22 9.72 10.93
CA SER A 147 -9.29 10.82 9.97
C SER A 147 -8.01 11.63 10.04
N LEU A 148 -7.11 11.42 9.09
CA LEU A 148 -5.81 12.08 9.05
C LEU A 148 -5.84 13.32 8.15
N LEU A 149 -4.94 14.26 8.45
CA LEU A 149 -4.54 15.32 7.51
C LEU A 149 -3.03 15.23 7.32
N ARG A 150 -2.61 14.84 6.11
CA ARG A 150 -1.20 14.76 5.73
C ARG A 150 -0.81 16.01 4.95
N PRO A 151 0.01 16.90 5.53
CA PRO A 151 0.42 18.14 4.89
C PRO A 151 1.18 17.87 3.61
N VAL A 152 0.94 18.70 2.58
CA VAL A 152 1.74 18.66 1.36
C VAL A 152 2.17 20.07 0.98
N TYR A 153 3.34 20.15 0.36
CA TYR A 153 3.91 21.40 -0.13
C TYR A 153 3.89 21.39 -1.67
N GLY A 154 3.72 22.57 -2.27
CA GLY A 154 3.63 22.73 -3.72
C GLY A 154 2.22 22.66 -4.30
N HIS A 155 2.07 23.21 -5.51
CA HIS A 155 0.76 23.42 -6.14
C HIS A 155 0.23 22.17 -6.87
N ALA A 156 1.12 21.34 -7.42
CA ALA A 156 0.75 20.25 -8.33
C ALA A 156 0.29 18.94 -7.66
N LYS A 157 0.36 18.80 -6.33
CA LYS A 157 -0.01 17.55 -5.66
C LYS A 157 -1.51 17.25 -5.84
N GLN A 158 -1.81 16.25 -6.66
CA GLN A 158 -3.17 15.79 -6.93
C GLN A 158 -3.87 15.26 -5.67
N GLY A 159 -5.19 15.45 -5.59
CA GLY A 159 -6.02 15.03 -4.45
C GLY A 159 -5.87 15.91 -3.19
N ALA A 160 -4.81 16.72 -3.10
CA ALA A 160 -4.62 17.64 -1.99
C ALA A 160 -5.39 18.95 -2.22
N SER A 161 -6.02 19.44 -1.16
CA SER A 161 -6.69 20.74 -1.18
C SER A 161 -6.51 21.46 0.15
N TYR A 162 -6.77 22.75 0.17
CA TYR A 162 -6.85 23.50 1.42
C TYR A 162 -8.09 23.07 2.19
N GLY A 163 -7.90 22.68 3.44
CA GLY A 163 -8.96 22.23 4.34
C GLY A 163 -8.98 23.04 5.64
N HIS A 164 -10.09 22.90 6.37
CA HIS A 164 -10.27 23.50 7.69
C HIS A 164 -9.54 22.63 8.72
N THR A 165 -8.30 22.99 9.04
CA THR A 165 -7.53 22.34 10.10
C THR A 165 -7.60 23.19 11.35
N LYS A 166 -7.71 22.58 12.53
CA LYS A 166 -7.50 23.31 13.79
C LYS A 166 -6.16 22.90 14.39
N ILE A 167 -5.30 23.86 14.70
CA ILE A 167 -4.05 23.65 15.45
C ILE A 167 -4.11 24.55 16.67
N ALA A 168 -3.98 23.96 17.87
CA ALA A 168 -4.10 24.67 19.14
C ALA A 168 -5.38 25.54 19.23
N GLY A 169 -6.53 24.98 18.80
CA GLY A 169 -7.83 25.67 18.80
C GLY A 169 -8.03 26.70 17.69
N ARG A 170 -6.98 27.09 16.95
CA ARG A 170 -7.08 28.07 15.86
C ARG A 170 -7.28 27.39 14.52
N GLN A 171 -8.20 27.91 13.73
CA GLN A 171 -8.42 27.43 12.37
C GLN A 171 -7.30 27.92 11.46
N ILE A 172 -6.62 26.99 10.81
CA ILE A 172 -5.53 27.25 9.86
C ILE A 172 -5.90 26.59 8.53
N LEU A 173 -5.80 27.36 7.45
CA LEU A 173 -5.89 26.85 6.09
C LEU A 173 -4.59 26.13 5.76
N ARG A 174 -4.65 24.80 5.72
CA ARG A 174 -3.50 23.96 5.36
C ARG A 174 -3.85 23.11 4.15
N LYS A 175 -2.96 23.09 3.16
CA LYS A 175 -3.06 22.15 2.04
C LYS A 175 -2.61 20.77 2.51
N GLY A 176 -3.44 19.78 2.27
CA GLY A 176 -3.13 18.41 2.66
C GLY A 176 -3.96 17.38 1.94
N LEU A 177 -3.52 16.14 2.07
CA LEU A 177 -4.28 14.95 1.77
C LEU A 177 -5.11 14.57 3.00
N SER A 178 -6.31 14.04 2.81
CA SER A 178 -7.19 13.62 3.90
C SER A 178 -7.46 12.11 3.85
N PRO A 179 -6.47 11.25 4.21
CA PRO A 179 -6.72 9.84 4.35
C PRO A 179 -7.75 9.57 5.46
N LEU A 180 -8.57 8.56 5.25
CA LEU A 180 -9.41 7.91 6.24
C LEU A 180 -8.94 6.46 6.30
N ILE A 181 -8.52 6.00 7.47
CA ILE A 181 -7.98 4.66 7.67
C ILE A 181 -8.84 3.97 8.72
N THR A 182 -9.16 2.69 8.51
CA THR A 182 -9.81 1.85 9.51
C THR A 182 -8.90 0.69 9.83
N THR A 183 -8.73 0.41 11.11
CA THR A 183 -7.90 -0.68 11.60
C THR A 183 -8.75 -1.67 12.39
N ILE A 184 -8.28 -2.91 12.45
CA ILE A 184 -8.77 -3.93 13.39
C ILE A 184 -7.60 -4.27 14.31
N SER A 185 -7.83 -4.34 15.61
CA SER A 185 -6.82 -4.79 16.57
C SER A 185 -7.44 -5.66 17.65
N THR A 186 -6.61 -6.38 18.37
CA THR A 186 -6.98 -7.16 19.56
C THR A 186 -6.10 -6.73 20.72
N ASP A 187 -6.36 -7.25 21.93
CA ASP A 187 -5.50 -7.02 23.09
C ASP A 187 -4.11 -7.69 22.96
N HIS A 188 -3.93 -8.57 21.97
CA HIS A 188 -2.73 -9.40 21.82
C HIS A 188 -1.98 -9.15 20.51
N GLY A 189 -2.49 -8.31 19.62
CA GLY A 189 -1.96 -8.10 18.28
C GLY A 189 -1.82 -6.63 17.91
N ALA A 190 -0.89 -6.34 16.99
CA ALA A 190 -0.77 -5.01 16.42
C ALA A 190 -1.99 -4.68 15.51
N PRO A 191 -2.39 -3.41 15.37
CA PRO A 191 -3.48 -3.05 14.47
C PRO A 191 -3.16 -3.38 13.01
N VAL A 192 -4.11 -4.04 12.33
CA VAL A 192 -4.06 -4.30 10.89
C VAL A 192 -4.99 -3.36 10.13
N ILE A 193 -4.58 -2.88 8.96
CA ILE A 193 -5.39 -1.97 8.15
C ILE A 193 -6.51 -2.76 7.46
N ALA A 194 -7.75 -2.49 7.85
CA ALA A 194 -8.97 -3.07 7.25
C ALA A 194 -9.54 -2.21 6.11
N GLY A 195 -9.08 -0.97 5.99
CA GLY A 195 -9.49 -0.07 4.92
C GLY A 195 -8.65 1.20 4.88
N ALA A 196 -8.38 1.69 3.67
CA ALA A 196 -7.69 2.95 3.46
C ALA A 196 -8.32 3.70 2.29
N ARG A 197 -8.70 4.96 2.51
CA ARG A 197 -9.32 5.79 1.48
C ARG A 197 -8.78 7.22 1.52
N LEU A 198 -8.35 7.71 0.36
CA LEU A 198 -8.07 9.14 0.20
C LEU A 198 -9.36 9.91 -0.08
N ARG A 199 -9.64 10.92 0.74
CA ARG A 199 -10.74 11.88 0.51
C ARG A 199 -10.16 13.19 -0.04
N ALA A 200 -11.02 14.03 -0.61
CA ALA A 200 -10.63 15.40 -0.93
C ALA A 200 -10.09 16.10 0.34
N GLY A 201 -9.00 16.86 0.22
CA GLY A 201 -8.34 17.53 1.36
C GLY A 201 -9.23 18.46 2.20
N LYS A 202 -10.36 18.91 1.64
CA LYS A 202 -11.37 19.75 2.30
C LYS A 202 -12.48 18.96 2.99
N ALA A 203 -12.40 17.62 2.99
CA ALA A 203 -13.39 16.76 3.64
C ALA A 203 -13.38 16.97 5.15
N ASN A 204 -14.57 17.08 5.75
CA ASN A 204 -14.69 17.04 7.21
C ASN A 204 -14.33 15.63 7.73
N SER A 205 -13.95 15.53 9.01
CA SER A 205 -13.43 14.29 9.58
C SER A 205 -14.43 13.13 9.50
N GLY A 206 -15.72 13.40 9.68
CA GLY A 206 -16.78 12.39 9.61
C GLY A 206 -17.15 11.92 8.20
N LYS A 207 -16.70 12.59 7.12
CA LYS A 207 -17.11 12.28 5.75
C LYS A 207 -16.69 10.87 5.37
N GLY A 208 -17.67 9.98 5.21
CA GLY A 208 -17.48 8.58 4.83
C GLY A 208 -17.18 7.63 5.99
N ALA A 209 -17.09 8.13 7.24
CA ALA A 209 -16.71 7.34 8.41
C ALA A 209 -17.70 6.20 8.68
N ALA A 210 -19.00 6.48 8.78
CA ALA A 210 -20.01 5.46 9.06
C ALA A 210 -19.98 4.28 8.08
N ARG A 211 -19.86 4.57 6.76
CA ARG A 211 -19.73 3.52 5.74
C ARG A 211 -18.44 2.74 5.90
N MET A 212 -17.33 3.41 6.22
CA MET A 212 -16.03 2.75 6.35
C MET A 212 -15.95 1.87 7.59
N ILE A 213 -16.55 2.29 8.71
CA ILE A 213 -16.73 1.46 9.91
C ILE A 213 -17.57 0.22 9.60
N ALA A 214 -18.71 0.38 8.92
CA ALA A 214 -19.54 -0.76 8.52
C ALA A 214 -18.78 -1.76 7.63
N GLN A 215 -17.96 -1.25 6.70
CA GLN A 215 -17.09 -2.10 5.88
C GLN A 215 -15.99 -2.78 6.70
N ALA A 216 -15.39 -2.08 7.66
CA ALA A 216 -14.38 -2.65 8.56
C ALA A 216 -14.99 -3.76 9.45
N ALA A 217 -16.20 -3.57 9.97
CA ALA A 217 -16.91 -4.60 10.73
C ALA A 217 -17.22 -5.85 9.91
N ALA A 218 -17.65 -5.69 8.66
CA ALA A 218 -17.81 -6.82 7.75
C ALA A 218 -16.48 -7.51 7.45
N THR A 219 -15.40 -6.75 7.30
CA THR A 219 -14.05 -7.27 7.06
C THR A 219 -13.54 -8.05 8.27
N ALA A 220 -13.75 -7.54 9.49
CA ALA A 220 -13.40 -8.21 10.74
C ALA A 220 -14.05 -9.58 10.85
N ARG A 221 -15.37 -9.66 10.59
CA ARG A 221 -16.10 -10.93 10.58
C ARG A 221 -15.56 -11.90 9.53
N ALA A 222 -15.27 -11.41 8.32
CA ALA A 222 -14.68 -12.23 7.26
C ALA A 222 -13.25 -12.69 7.61
N ALA A 223 -12.53 -11.92 8.41
CA ALA A 223 -11.19 -12.23 8.90
C ALA A 223 -11.18 -13.15 10.15
N GLY A 224 -12.33 -13.71 10.54
CA GLY A 224 -12.42 -14.68 11.63
C GLY A 224 -12.64 -14.08 13.02
N VAL A 225 -12.92 -12.78 13.12
CA VAL A 225 -13.32 -12.17 14.40
C VAL A 225 -14.68 -12.70 14.83
N THR A 226 -14.73 -13.36 15.99
CA THR A 226 -15.94 -13.97 16.57
C THR A 226 -16.30 -13.42 17.94
N GLY A 227 -15.39 -12.66 18.56
CA GLY A 227 -15.59 -12.00 19.84
C GLY A 227 -16.49 -10.76 19.77
N GLN A 228 -16.49 -10.02 20.88
CA GLN A 228 -17.23 -8.76 21.03
C GLN A 228 -16.62 -7.62 20.21
#